data_AF-A0A0L0FIW5-F1
#
_entry.id   AF-A0A0L0FIW5-F1
#
_cell.length_a   1.000
_cell.length_b   1.000
_cell.length_c   1.000
_cell.angle_alpha   90.00
_cell.angle_beta   90.00
_cell.angle_gamma   90.00
#
_symmetry.space_group_name_H-M   'P 1'
#
loop_
_entity.id
_entity.type
_entity.pdbx_description
1 polymer ?
#
loop_
_entity_poly.entity_id
_entity_poly.type
_entity_poly.pdbx_seq_one_letter_code
_entity_poly.pdbx_strand_id
1 'polypeptide(L)'
;MDSLKLGIVAVDEINPYLNDILESMQKVTTLPSDFEGKITMREWLKKTNAMKASDELTEDDVRQLSHDLEKAHTAFYRSLS
;
A
#
# COMPACT_ATOMS: atom_id res chain seq x y z
N MET A 1 -1.66 9.46 -5.36
CA MET A 1 -2.11 9.94 -4.04
C MET A 1 -3.37 10.79 -4.12
N ASP A 2 -3.75 11.30 -5.29
CA ASP A 2 -5.02 12.01 -5.47
C ASP A 2 -6.25 11.09 -5.38
N SER A 3 -6.14 9.81 -5.76
CA SER A 3 -7.24 8.83 -5.71
C SER A 3 -7.83 8.59 -4.30
N LEU A 4 -6.97 8.49 -3.27
CA LEU A 4 -7.40 8.37 -1.86
C LEU A 4 -8.04 9.67 -1.34
N LYS A 5 -7.64 10.82 -1.90
CA LYS A 5 -8.24 12.14 -1.60
C LYS A 5 -9.53 12.40 -2.39
N LEU A 6 -9.81 11.61 -3.44
CA LEU A 6 -10.98 11.70 -4.30
C LEU A 6 -12.15 10.80 -3.85
N GLY A 7 -11.99 10.06 -2.73
CA GLY A 7 -13.03 9.19 -2.18
C GLY A 7 -12.96 7.73 -2.63
N ILE A 8 -11.86 7.30 -3.27
CA ILE A 8 -11.61 5.87 -3.52
C ILE A 8 -11.16 5.22 -2.22
N VAL A 9 -12.12 4.84 -1.39
CA VAL A 9 -11.92 4.22 -0.07
C VAL A 9 -12.45 2.79 0.00
N ALA A 10 -13.18 2.33 -1.03
CA ALA A 10 -13.71 0.99 -1.08
C ALA A 10 -12.59 -0.06 -1.23
N VAL A 11 -12.75 -1.17 -0.53
CA VAL A 11 -11.77 -2.25 -0.47
C VAL A 11 -11.50 -2.87 -1.83
N ASP A 12 -12.53 -3.08 -2.66
CA ASP A 12 -12.40 -3.62 -4.01
C ASP A 12 -11.67 -2.69 -4.97
N GLU A 13 -11.78 -1.38 -4.77
CA GLU A 13 -11.01 -0.40 -5.53
C GLU A 13 -9.56 -0.31 -5.05
N ILE A 14 -9.30 -0.38 -3.73
CA ILE A 14 -7.95 -0.23 -3.15
C ILE A 14 -7.09 -1.49 -3.34
N ASN A 15 -7.67 -2.68 -3.22
CA ASN A 15 -6.95 -3.95 -3.27
C ASN A 15 -6.07 -4.14 -4.53
N PRO A 16 -6.57 -3.87 -5.75
CA PRO A 16 -5.76 -3.93 -6.96
C PRO A 16 -4.53 -3.02 -6.90
N TYR A 17 -4.69 -1.77 -6.44
CA TYR A 17 -3.56 -0.83 -6.35
C TYR A 17 -2.50 -1.29 -5.35
N LEU A 18 -2.90 -1.82 -4.19
CA LEU A 18 -1.95 -2.35 -3.20
C LEU A 18 -1.17 -3.55 -3.73
N ASN A 19 -1.85 -4.43 -4.48
CA ASN A 19 -1.19 -5.57 -5.14
C ASN A 19 -0.19 -5.09 -6.20
N ASP A 20 -0.58 -4.16 -7.07
CA ASP A 20 0.30 -3.62 -8.11
C ASP A 20 1.57 -2.99 -7.52
N ILE A 21 1.44 -2.26 -6.41
CA ILE A 21 2.59 -1.67 -5.69
C ILE A 21 3.49 -2.78 -5.12
N LEU A 22 2.91 -3.78 -4.44
CA LEU A 22 3.68 -4.90 -3.88
C LEU A 22 4.40 -5.69 -4.97
N GLU A 23 3.73 -6.02 -6.08
CA GLU A 23 4.32 -6.73 -7.21
C GLU A 23 5.44 -5.90 -7.85
N SER A 24 5.24 -4.59 -8.01
CA SER A 24 6.27 -3.68 -8.51
C SER A 24 7.51 -3.69 -7.61
N MET A 25 7.33 -3.67 -6.29
CA MET A 25 8.45 -3.81 -5.34
C MET A 25 9.11 -5.19 -5.39
N GLN A 26 8.34 -6.26 -5.63
CA GLN A 26 8.91 -7.61 -5.74
C GLN A 26 9.76 -7.80 -7.01
N LYS A 27 9.40 -7.13 -8.11
CA LYS A 27 10.17 -7.14 -9.37
C LYS A 27 11.53 -6.46 -9.26
N VAL A 28 11.71 -5.57 -8.28
CA VAL A 28 12.99 -4.90 -8.04
C VAL A 28 13.92 -5.84 -7.27
N THR A 29 14.80 -6.52 -8.00
CA THR A 29 15.75 -7.52 -7.47
C THR A 29 16.83 -6.94 -6.57
N THR A 30 17.08 -5.63 -6.64
CA THR A 30 18.02 -4.91 -5.76
C THR A 30 17.44 -4.65 -4.37
N LEU A 31 16.12 -4.75 -4.20
CA LEU A 31 15.49 -4.59 -2.90
C LEU A 31 15.68 -5.83 -2.03
N PRO A 32 16.03 -5.65 -0.75
CA PRO A 32 15.98 -6.73 0.23
C PRO A 32 14.63 -7.46 0.25
N SER A 33 14.66 -8.74 0.61
CA SER A 33 13.44 -9.56 0.75
C SER A 33 12.57 -9.13 1.94
N ASP A 34 13.20 -8.53 2.95
CA ASP A 34 12.65 -7.97 4.17
C ASP A 34 12.44 -6.44 4.09
N PHE A 35 12.49 -5.86 2.89
CA PHE A 35 12.24 -4.43 2.69
C PHE A 35 10.93 -4.01 3.35
N GLU A 36 11.00 -3.04 4.27
CA GLU A 36 9.87 -2.60 5.11
C GLU A 36 8.61 -2.30 4.29
N GLY A 37 8.75 -1.63 3.15
CA GLY A 37 7.62 -1.33 2.27
C GLY A 37 6.87 -2.58 1.78
N LYS A 38 7.56 -3.70 1.51
CA LYS A 38 6.92 -4.97 1.13
C LYS A 38 6.14 -5.57 2.31
N ILE A 39 6.61 -5.37 3.54
CA ILE A 39 5.92 -5.85 4.74
C ILE A 39 4.65 -5.03 4.95
N THR A 40 4.77 -3.70 4.93
CA THR A 40 3.65 -2.78 5.12
C THR A 40 2.55 -2.99 4.08
N MET A 41 2.88 -3.16 2.80
CA MET A 41 1.87 -3.44 1.76
C MET A 41 1.13 -4.77 1.99
N ARG A 42 1.82 -5.81 2.48
CA ARG A 42 1.17 -7.08 2.83
C ARG A 42 0.25 -6.95 4.04
N GLU A 43 0.60 -6.14 5.03
CA GLU A 43 -0.26 -5.88 6.19
C GLU A 43 -1.53 -5.15 5.78
N TRP A 44 -1.43 -4.15 4.90
CA TRP A 44 -2.59 -3.47 4.33
C TRP A 44 -3.47 -4.41 3.51
N LEU A 45 -2.88 -5.22 2.63
CA LEU A 45 -3.63 -6.26 1.89
C LEU A 45 -4.32 -7.26 2.81
N LYS A 46 -3.67 -7.67 3.91
CA LYS A 46 -4.27 -8.57 4.89
C LYS A 46 -5.47 -7.92 5.57
N LYS A 47 -5.37 -6.64 5.91
CA LYS A 47 -6.45 -5.87 6.53
C LYS A 47 -7.63 -5.70 5.57
N THR A 48 -7.39 -5.24 4.35
CA THR A 48 -8.44 -5.04 3.34
C THR A 48 -9.07 -6.36 2.90
N ASN A 49 -8.33 -7.45 2.78
CA ASN A 49 -8.88 -8.78 2.48
C ASN A 49 -9.74 -9.37 3.61
N ALA A 50 -9.62 -8.88 4.85
CA ALA A 50 -10.49 -9.27 5.96
C ALA A 50 -11.83 -8.50 5.95
N MET A 51 -11.93 -7.44 5.15
CA MET A 51 -13.14 -6.63 4.96
C MET A 51 -13.91 -7.12 3.72
N LYS A 52 -15.19 -6.75 3.60
CA LYS A 52 -15.93 -7.03 2.37
C LYS A 52 -15.44 -6.11 1.26
N ALA A 53 -15.54 -6.58 0.02
CA ALA A 53 -15.28 -5.79 -1.18
C ALA A 53 -15.96 -4.41 -1.15
N SER A 54 -17.20 -4.34 -0.68
CA SER A 54 -18.01 -3.12 -0.58
C SER A 54 -17.72 -2.25 0.65
N ASP A 55 -16.91 -2.73 1.59
CA ASP A 55 -16.61 -1.96 2.79
C ASP A 55 -15.58 -0.87 2.45
N GLU A 56 -15.67 0.25 3.15
CA GLU A 56 -14.78 1.39 2.96
C GLU A 56 -13.75 1.48 4.09
N LEU A 57 -12.53 1.91 3.76
CA LEU A 57 -11.53 2.28 4.75
C LEU A 57 -12.02 3.51 5.54
N THR A 58 -11.74 3.49 6.84
CA THR A 58 -12.03 4.65 7.69
C THR A 58 -11.11 5.83 7.34
N GLU A 59 -11.49 7.05 7.73
CA GLU A 59 -10.65 8.23 7.48
C GLU A 59 -9.24 8.09 8.10
N ASP A 60 -9.17 7.50 9.30
CA ASP A 60 -7.90 7.21 9.97
C ASP A 60 -7.07 6.19 9.20
N ASP A 61 -7.71 5.14 8.65
CA ASP A 61 -7.04 4.14 7.83
C ASP A 61 -6.48 4.73 6.55
N VAL A 62 -7.23 5.61 5.89
CA VAL A 62 -6.78 6.31 4.68
C VAL A 62 -5.57 7.19 4.96
N ARG A 63 -5.59 7.91 6.10
CA ARG A 63 -4.46 8.74 6.53
C ARG A 63 -3.23 7.89 6.85
N GLN A 64 -3.41 6.78 7.57
CA GLN A 64 -2.32 5.87 7.91
C GLN A 64 -1.75 5.20 6.65
N LEU A 65 -2.58 4.71 5.75
CA LEU A 65 -2.16 4.11 4.48
C LEU A 65 -1.37 5.11 3.64
N SER A 66 -1.83 6.36 3.58
CA SER A 66 -1.12 7.43 2.86
C SER A 66 0.27 7.67 3.46
N HIS A 67 0.38 7.76 4.78
CA HIS A 67 1.66 7.95 5.46
C HIS A 67 2.61 6.77 5.24
N ASP A 68 2.09 5.55 5.36
CA ASP A 68 2.85 4.31 5.16
C ASP A 68 3.38 4.20 3.72
N LEU A 69 2.58 4.61 2.73
CA LEU A 69 2.99 4.68 1.33
C LEU A 69 4.10 5.71 1.11
N GLU A 70 4.01 6.92 1.70
CA GLU A 70 5.08 7.94 1.62
C GLU A 70 6.38 7.43 2.24
N LYS A 71 6.29 6.75 3.39
CA LYS A 71 7.43 6.15 4.07
C LYS A 71 8.07 5.05 3.21
N ALA A 72 7.26 4.14 2.67
CA ALA A 72 7.72 3.06 1.80
C ALA A 72 8.37 3.61 0.51
N HIS A 73 7.79 4.64 -0.08
CA HIS A 73 8.35 5.34 -1.25
C HIS A 73 9.70 5.98 -0.92
N THR A 74 9.80 6.71 0.18
CA THR A 74 11.06 7.32 0.62
C THR A 74 12.14 6.27 0.88
N ALA A 75 11.80 5.17 1.57
CA ALA A 75 12.70 4.06 1.81
C ALA A 75 13.15 3.39 0.49
N PHE A 76 12.23 3.27 -0.47
CA PHE A 76 12.50 2.70 -1.78
C PHE A 76 13.52 3.56 -2.56
N TYR A 77 13.32 4.87 -2.64
CA TYR A 77 14.28 5.76 -3.30
C TYR A 77 15.66 5.75 -2.63
N ARG A 78 15.72 5.68 -1.29
CA ARG A 78 16.99 5.53 -0.56
C ARG A 78 17.71 4.22 -0.84
N SER A 79 16.98 3.16 -1.17
CA SER A 79 17.59 1.87 -1.51
C SER A 79 18.10 1.77 -2.95
N LEU A 80 17.72 2.73 -3.81
CA LEU A 80 18.17 2.85 -5.19
C LEU A 80 19.37 3.79 -5.36
N SER A 81 19.72 4.56 -4.33
CA SER A 81 20.89 5.45 -4.29
C SER A 81 22.11 4.75 -3.70
#